data_AF-A0A1C5NML3-F1
#
_entry.id   AF-A0A1C5NML3-F1
#
_cell.length_a   1.000
_cell.length_b   1.000
_cell.length_c   1.000
_cell.angle_alpha   90.00
_cell.angle_beta   90.00
_cell.angle_gamma   90.00
#
_symmetry.space_group_name_H-M   'P 1'
#
loop_
_entity.id
_entity.type
_entity.pdbx_description
1 polymer ?
#
loop_
_entity_poly.entity_id
_entity_poly.type
_entity_poly.pdbx_seq_one_letter_code
_entity_poly.pdbx_strand_id
1 'polypeptide(L)'
;MNESEKRRRELLRSAREMYGDSHMPPAVHPRFRNIYGDLYESEEQSSGLQTRLLIGCVLFLVFVLMDYFHLEIAQVDSEEVVQMVEQDANAVESWSDLIIK
;
A
#
# COMPACT_ATOMS: atom_id res chain seq x y z
N MET A 1 37.79 -1.04 -47.54
CA MET A 1 36.41 -1.05 -46.99
C MET A 1 35.48 -0.50 -48.03
N ASN A 2 34.46 -1.27 -48.39
CA ASN A 2 33.46 -0.85 -49.38
C ASN A 2 32.53 0.23 -48.77
N GLU A 3 31.98 1.12 -49.59
CA GLU A 3 31.05 2.18 -49.13
C GLU A 3 29.79 1.58 -48.46
N SER A 4 29.36 0.41 -48.94
CA SER A 4 28.28 -0.36 -48.31
C SER A 4 28.61 -0.82 -46.89
N GLU A 5 29.87 -1.19 -46.62
CA GLU A 5 30.33 -1.63 -45.31
C GLU A 5 30.42 -0.48 -44.31
N LYS A 6 30.84 0.72 -44.78
CA LYS A 6 30.84 1.93 -43.95
C LYS A 6 29.42 2.30 -43.54
N ARG A 7 28.49 2.35 -44.50
CA ARG A 7 27.07 2.64 -44.24
C ARG A 7 26.46 1.62 -43.27
N ARG A 8 26.78 0.33 -43.41
CA ARG A 8 26.32 -0.71 -42.49
C ARG A 8 26.83 -0.48 -41.07
N ARG A 9 28.08 -0.07 -40.90
CA ARG A 9 28.65 0.22 -39.57
C ARG A 9 28.01 1.45 -38.93
N GLU A 10 27.76 2.50 -39.70
CA GLU A 10 27.09 3.71 -39.21
C GLU A 10 25.65 3.43 -38.76
N LEU A 11 24.90 2.66 -39.54
CA LEU A 11 23.54 2.24 -39.18
C LEU A 11 23.51 1.41 -37.89
N LEU A 12 24.44 0.45 -37.75
CA LEU A 12 24.54 -0.37 -36.53
C LEU A 12 24.95 0.45 -35.32
N ARG A 13 25.83 1.45 -35.50
CA ARG A 13 26.21 2.38 -34.43
C ARG A 13 25.03 3.22 -33.98
N SER A 14 24.27 3.77 -34.92
CA SER A 14 23.07 4.57 -34.63
C SER A 14 21.97 3.73 -33.96
N ALA A 15 21.75 2.50 -34.39
CA ALA A 15 20.81 1.58 -33.72
C ALA A 15 21.26 1.24 -32.29
N ARG A 16 22.55 0.99 -32.08
CA ARG A 16 23.09 0.74 -30.74
C ARG A 16 22.99 1.96 -29.83
N GLU A 17 23.13 3.17 -30.38
CA GLU A 17 22.95 4.40 -29.62
C GLU A 17 21.48 4.64 -29.26
N MET A 18 20.54 4.36 -30.19
CA MET A 18 19.10 4.49 -29.94
C MET A 18 18.55 3.47 -28.93
N TYR A 19 19.05 2.23 -28.94
CA TYR A 19 18.50 1.12 -28.14
C TYR A 19 19.44 0.61 -27.03
N GLY A 20 20.70 1.01 -27.02
CA GLY A 20 21.68 0.56 -26.04
C GLY A 20 21.66 1.33 -24.73
N ASP A 21 20.96 2.47 -24.68
CA ASP A 21 20.87 3.33 -23.50
C ASP A 21 19.57 3.16 -22.72
N SER A 22 18.57 2.45 -23.29
CA SER A 22 17.40 2.09 -22.52
C SER A 22 17.72 0.86 -21.66
N HIS A 23 17.73 1.04 -20.33
CA HIS A 23 17.59 -0.05 -19.35
C HIS A 23 16.22 -0.77 -19.47
N MET A 24 15.56 -0.70 -20.63
CA MET A 24 14.28 -1.31 -20.85
C MET A 24 14.50 -2.77 -21.23
N PRO A 25 14.05 -3.73 -20.42
CA PRO A 25 14.19 -5.13 -20.76
C PRO A 25 13.50 -5.39 -22.10
N PRO A 26 14.12 -6.20 -23.00
CA PRO A 26 13.53 -6.48 -24.29
C PRO A 26 12.13 -7.09 -24.13
N ALA A 27 11.27 -6.96 -25.15
CA ALA A 27 9.96 -7.61 -25.13
C ALA A 27 10.14 -9.13 -25.20
N VAL A 28 10.16 -9.77 -24.03
CA VAL A 28 10.41 -11.21 -23.87
C VAL A 28 9.10 -11.96 -23.64
N HIS A 29 8.98 -13.14 -24.24
CA HIS A 29 7.87 -14.06 -24.00
C HIS A 29 7.76 -14.42 -22.50
N PRO A 30 6.55 -14.52 -21.91
CA PRO A 30 6.38 -14.74 -20.46
C PRO A 30 7.18 -15.90 -19.87
N ARG A 31 7.40 -16.95 -20.67
CA ARG A 31 8.20 -18.12 -20.29
C ARG A 31 9.67 -17.80 -19.94
N PHE A 32 10.26 -16.79 -20.57
CA PHE A 32 11.66 -16.39 -20.36
C PHE A 32 11.78 -15.10 -19.53
N ARG A 33 10.66 -14.56 -19.04
CA ARG A 33 10.60 -13.36 -18.22
C ARG A 33 11.55 -13.43 -17.02
N ASN A 34 11.64 -14.58 -16.36
CA ASN A 34 12.48 -14.74 -15.17
C ASN A 34 13.98 -14.61 -15.49
N ILE A 35 14.44 -15.13 -16.63
CA ILE A 35 15.85 -15.14 -17.02
C ILE A 35 16.30 -13.72 -17.42
N TYR A 36 15.43 -13.00 -18.12
CA TYR A 36 15.71 -11.62 -18.52
C TYR A 36 15.48 -10.61 -17.38
N GLY A 37 14.57 -10.91 -16.45
CA GLY A 37 14.41 -10.15 -15.21
C GLY A 37 15.71 -10.14 -14.40
N ASP A 38 16.31 -11.31 -14.16
CA ASP A 38 17.59 -11.40 -13.42
C ASP A 38 18.76 -10.66 -14.12
N LEU A 39 18.72 -10.53 -15.45
CA LEU A 39 19.80 -9.92 -16.23
C LEU A 39 19.67 -8.38 -16.38
N TYR A 40 18.46 -7.84 -16.31
CA TYR A 40 18.16 -6.43 -16.59
C TYR A 40 17.43 -5.69 -15.47
N GLU A 41 16.79 -6.40 -14.54
CA GLU A 41 16.14 -5.83 -13.37
C GLU A 41 17.22 -5.67 -12.30
N SER A 42 17.65 -4.44 -12.06
CA SER A 42 18.63 -4.09 -11.03
C SER A 42 18.00 -4.33 -9.65
N GLU A 43 18.09 -5.56 -9.14
CA GLU A 43 17.72 -5.96 -7.77
C GLU A 43 16.62 -5.10 -7.14
N GLU A 44 15.48 -4.89 -7.81
CA GLU A 44 14.32 -4.26 -7.19
C GLU A 44 13.63 -5.34 -6.36
N GLN A 45 14.32 -5.62 -5.25
CA GLN A 45 13.87 -6.15 -4.00
C GLN A 45 12.60 -7.00 -4.10
N SER A 46 12.84 -8.31 -4.10
CA SER A 46 11.90 -9.38 -3.70
C SER A 46 11.39 -9.23 -2.24
N SER A 47 11.32 -7.99 -1.73
CA SER A 47 10.92 -7.60 -0.39
C SER A 47 9.43 -7.69 -0.17
N GLY A 48 8.60 -7.94 -1.20
CA GLY A 48 7.15 -7.92 -1.07
C GLY A 48 6.59 -8.93 -0.06
N LEU A 49 7.13 -10.15 -0.01
CA LEU A 49 6.68 -11.14 0.99
C LEU A 49 7.24 -10.87 2.38
N GLN A 50 8.53 -10.51 2.48
CA GLN A 50 9.18 -10.26 3.76
C GLN A 50 8.61 -9.02 4.45
N THR A 51 8.35 -7.93 3.72
CA THR A 51 7.74 -6.71 4.28
C THR A 51 6.30 -6.95 4.71
N ARG A 52 5.51 -7.68 3.91
CA ARG A 52 4.14 -8.06 4.29
C ARG A 52 4.11 -8.92 5.55
N LEU A 53 5.06 -9.85 5.69
CA LEU A 53 5.17 -10.72 6.85
C LEU A 53 5.59 -9.93 8.10
N LEU A 54 6.58 -9.04 7.97
CA LEU A 54 7.01 -8.13 9.04
C LEU A 54 5.88 -7.21 9.51
N ILE A 55 5.18 -6.56 8.58
CA ILE A 55 4.03 -5.69 8.89
C ILE A 55 2.92 -6.49 9.57
N GLY A 56 2.61 -7.69 9.08
CA GLY A 56 1.62 -8.58 9.69
C GLY A 56 1.98 -8.98 11.12
N CYS A 57 3.24 -9.34 11.37
CA CYS A 57 3.72 -9.66 12.71
C CYS A 57 3.68 -8.47 13.67
N VAL A 58 4.03 -7.26 13.22
CA VAL A 58 3.96 -6.04 14.04
C VAL A 58 2.51 -5.72 14.41
N LEU A 59 1.60 -5.74 13.44
CA LEU A 59 0.17 -5.51 13.70
C LEU A 59 -0.41 -6.54 14.66
N PHE A 60 -0.03 -7.81 14.51
CA PHE A 60 -0.45 -8.88 15.41
C PHE A 60 0.09 -8.68 16.83
N LEU A 61 1.35 -8.29 16.99
CA LEU A 61 1.92 -7.99 18.31
C LEU A 61 1.23 -6.80 18.98
N VAL A 62 0.95 -5.73 18.23
CA VAL A 62 0.21 -4.58 18.75
C VAL A 62 -1.19 -4.99 19.19
N PHE A 63 -1.89 -5.81 18.41
CA PHE A 63 -3.21 -6.32 18.77
C PHE A 63 -3.17 -7.15 20.05
N VAL A 64 -2.22 -8.09 20.15
CA VAL A 64 -2.06 -8.92 21.35
C VAL A 64 -1.72 -8.06 22.56
N LEU A 65 -0.84 -7.06 22.44
CA LEU A 65 -0.53 -6.15 23.54
C LEU A 65 -1.77 -5.34 23.96
N MET A 66 -2.56 -4.85 23.00
CA MET A 66 -3.79 -4.12 23.28
C MET A 66 -4.79 -4.98 24.06
N ASP A 67 -4.91 -6.26 23.70
CA ASP A 67 -5.74 -7.25 24.37
C ASP A 67 -5.21 -7.57 25.78
N TYR A 68 -3.89 -7.78 25.94
CA TYR A 68 -3.25 -8.04 27.23
C TYR A 68 -3.33 -6.87 28.22
N PHE A 69 -3.16 -5.65 27.72
CA PHE A 69 -3.23 -4.46 28.56
C PHE A 69 -4.66 -4.04 28.88
N HIS A 70 -5.68 -4.73 28.33
CA HIS A 70 -7.09 -4.31 28.39
C HIS A 70 -7.20 -2.79 28.20
N LEU A 71 -6.46 -2.27 27.21
CA LEU A 71 -6.53 -0.86 26.89
C LEU A 71 -7.87 -0.61 26.24
N GLU A 72 -8.85 -0.25 27.08
CA GLU A 72 -10.12 0.31 26.68
C GLU A 72 -9.84 1.60 25.90
N ILE A 73 -9.66 1.48 24.59
CA ILE A 73 -9.68 2.62 23.64
C ILE A 73 -11.14 3.03 23.49
N ALA A 74 -11.64 3.57 24.59
CA ALA A 74 -12.83 4.35 24.79
C ALA A 74 -13.11 4.26 26.30
N GLN A 75 -12.49 5.15 27.08
CA GLN A 75 -13.17 5.71 28.26
C GLN A 75 -14.34 6.59 27.79
N VAL A 76 -15.21 6.02 26.96
CA VAL A 76 -16.58 6.46 26.76
C VAL A 76 -17.34 5.32 27.37
N ASP A 77 -17.46 5.39 28.69
CA ASP A 77 -18.35 4.53 29.44
C ASP A 77 -19.72 4.64 28.76
N SER A 78 -20.19 3.54 28.19
CA SER A 78 -21.47 3.53 27.48
C SER A 78 -22.60 3.93 28.45
N GLU A 79 -22.41 3.74 29.75
CA GLU A 79 -23.33 4.18 30.79
C GLU A 79 -23.43 5.71 30.87
N GLU A 80 -22.33 6.45 30.69
CA GLU A 80 -22.33 7.93 30.73
C GLU A 80 -23.09 8.52 29.53
N VAL A 81 -22.91 7.94 28.34
CA VAL A 81 -23.65 8.37 27.14
C VAL A 81 -25.15 8.07 27.27
N VAL A 82 -25.51 6.91 27.81
CA VAL A 82 -26.91 6.54 28.02
C VAL A 82 -27.56 7.44 29.08
N GLN A 83 -26.87 7.73 30.19
CA GLN A 83 -27.39 8.65 31.22
C GLN A 83 -27.61 10.07 30.68
N MET A 84 -26.69 10.57 29.85
CA MET A 84 -26.84 11.89 29.24
C MET A 84 -28.04 11.95 28.27
N VAL A 85 -28.26 10.88 27.49
CA VAL A 85 -29.42 10.79 26.58
C VAL A 85 -30.74 10.65 27.36
N GLU A 86 -30.77 9.89 28.45
CA GLU A 86 -31.95 9.76 29.31
C GLU A 86 -32.30 11.09 30.01
N GLN A 87 -31.29 11.86 30.42
CA GLN A 87 -31.50 13.15 31.07
C GLN A 87 -32.06 14.20 30.07
N ASP A 88 -31.56 14.21 28.84
CA ASP A 88 -32.07 15.07 27.76
C ASP A 88 -33.51 14.69 27.36
N ALA A 89 -33.83 13.40 27.27
CA ALA A 89 -35.18 12.93 26.96
C ALA A 89 -36.19 13.33 28.06
N ASN A 90 -35.84 13.13 29.32
CA ASN A 90 -36.69 13.52 30.46
C ASN A 90 -36.90 15.04 30.55
N ALA A 91 -35.88 15.84 30.20
CA ALA A 91 -36.03 17.29 30.13
C ALA A 91 -37.09 17.66 29.08
N VAL A 92 -36.97 17.13 27.86
CA VAL A 92 -37.91 17.41 26.76
C VAL A 92 -39.35 17.03 27.12
N GLU A 93 -39.59 15.89 27.77
CA GLU A 93 -40.93 15.51 28.23
C GLU A 93 -41.49 16.52 29.24
N SER A 94 -40.69 16.95 30.23
CA SER A 94 -41.10 17.95 31.21
C SER A 94 -41.47 19.30 30.58
N TRP A 95 -40.75 19.75 29.54
CA TRP A 95 -41.09 20.98 28.83
C TRP A 95 -42.40 20.82 28.05
N SER A 96 -42.65 19.64 27.47
CA SER A 96 -43.86 19.38 26.69
C SER A 96 -45.12 19.38 27.55
N ASP A 97 -45.07 18.81 28.76
CA ASP A 97 -46.18 18.81 29.71
C ASP A 97 -46.53 20.21 30.23
N LEU A 98 -45.54 21.10 30.32
CA LEU A 98 -45.74 22.50 30.72
C LEU A 98 -46.35 23.35 29.61
N ILE A 99 -46.15 22.99 28.34
CA ILE A 99 -46.68 23.71 27.17
C ILE A 99 -48.12 23.28 26.83
N ILE A 100 -48.51 22.05 27.19
CA ILE A 100 -49.83 21.48 26.87
C ILE A 100 -50.90 21.85 27.90
N LYS A 101 -50.54 22.47 29.03
CA LYS A 101 -51.45 22.92 30.10
C LYS A 101 -51.82 24.39 30.00
#